data_AF-A0A2E6C1U5-F1
#
_entry.id   AF-A0A2E6C1U5-F1
#
_cell.length_a   1.000
_cell.length_b   1.000
_cell.length_c   1.000
_cell.angle_alpha   90.00
_cell.angle_beta   90.00
_cell.angle_gamma   90.00
#
_symmetry.space_group_name_H-M   'P 1'
#
loop_
_entity.id
_entity.type
_entity.pdbx_description
1 polymer ?
#
loop_
_entity_poly.entity_id
_entity_poly.type
_entity_poly.pdbx_seq_one_letter_code
_entity_poly.pdbx_strand_id
1 'polypeptide(L)'
;MLATSNEWDGILLTSPEEVQEGHIPATEDTVEIAVERAIQASRGLDSAVQLVFGIDPGPRPGVAWLADGIVVGSAQLEQIELVADHITGLASAVKHQRMCVKVGDGAPLLRDRIINQLILRGIETLQVNEYKTSSGSRMKTHLHAATRIALMGGNRIYSLRELNPTDGDLKEIQRQSRIQSLGNLTISTELARRVACGELSLDEAIRIA
;
A
#
# COMPACT_ATOMS: atom_id res chain seq x y z
N MET A 1 -28.95 30.64 2.03
CA MET A 1 -27.64 31.06 2.56
C MET A 1 -27.61 30.68 4.02
N LEU A 2 -26.80 29.70 4.40
CA LEU A 2 -26.59 29.38 5.82
C LEU A 2 -25.58 30.38 6.41
N ALA A 3 -25.87 30.85 7.62
CA ALA A 3 -25.10 31.87 8.31
C ALA A 3 -23.68 31.39 8.67
N THR A 4 -22.72 32.32 8.61
CA THR A 4 -21.27 32.12 8.77
C THR A 4 -20.80 31.85 10.21
N SER A 5 -21.62 31.26 11.08
CA SER A 5 -21.25 31.04 12.50
C SER A 5 -21.78 29.75 13.15
N ASN A 6 -22.26 28.77 12.37
CA ASN A 6 -22.50 27.44 12.94
C ASN A 6 -21.20 26.62 12.86
N GLU A 7 -20.54 26.41 13.99
CA GLU A 7 -19.66 25.24 14.16
C GLU A 7 -20.51 23.98 13.93
N TRP A 8 -20.08 23.17 12.98
CA TRP A 8 -20.80 21.97 12.57
C TRP A 8 -20.24 20.81 13.39
N ASP A 9 -20.91 20.44 14.48
CA ASP A 9 -20.50 19.33 15.36
C ASP A 9 -20.88 17.94 14.80
N GLY A 10 -21.25 17.89 13.52
CA GLY A 10 -21.67 16.68 12.83
C GLY A 10 -20.51 15.95 12.16
N ILE A 11 -20.67 14.65 11.93
CA ILE A 11 -19.70 13.85 11.17
C ILE A 11 -20.09 13.88 9.70
N LEU A 12 -19.19 14.36 8.85
CA LEU A 12 -19.42 14.46 7.41
C LEU A 12 -18.88 13.21 6.69
N LEU A 13 -19.76 12.52 5.96
CA LEU A 13 -19.36 11.54 4.95
C LEU A 13 -19.31 12.25 3.59
N THR A 14 -18.22 12.06 2.86
CA THR A 14 -18.00 12.70 1.55
C THR A 14 -17.25 11.76 0.62
N SER A 15 -17.11 12.10 -0.66
CA SER A 15 -16.34 11.27 -1.58
C SER A 15 -14.83 11.36 -1.25
N PRO A 16 -14.00 10.36 -1.60
CA PRO A 16 -12.56 10.42 -1.35
C PRO A 16 -11.86 11.66 -1.91
N GLU A 17 -12.44 12.30 -2.93
CA GLU A 17 -11.89 13.47 -3.61
C GLU A 17 -12.19 14.79 -2.87
N GLU A 18 -13.24 14.82 -2.07
CA GLU A 18 -13.71 15.99 -1.33
C GLU A 18 -13.35 15.93 0.16
N VAL A 19 -12.62 14.88 0.57
CA VAL A 19 -12.24 14.65 1.96
C VAL A 19 -11.30 15.75 2.46
N GLN A 20 -11.60 16.27 3.65
CA GLN A 20 -10.76 17.20 4.40
C GLN A 20 -10.52 16.61 5.79
N GLU A 21 -9.66 17.26 6.56
CA GLU A 21 -9.35 16.84 7.93
C GLU A 21 -10.65 16.75 8.76
N GLY A 22 -10.93 15.57 9.32
CA GLY A 22 -12.17 15.28 10.08
C GLY A 22 -13.32 14.70 9.27
N HIS A 23 -13.25 14.66 7.93
CA HIS A 23 -14.28 14.02 7.09
C HIS A 23 -14.04 12.52 6.93
N ILE A 24 -15.12 11.76 6.68
CA ILE A 24 -15.07 10.33 6.39
C ILE A 24 -15.28 10.12 4.88
N PRO A 25 -14.28 9.61 4.15
CA PRO A 25 -14.45 9.30 2.74
C PRO A 25 -15.33 8.06 2.56
N ALA A 26 -16.21 8.09 1.59
CA ALA A 26 -17.15 7.03 1.26
C ALA A 26 -17.25 6.88 -0.26
N THR A 27 -17.10 5.65 -0.72
CA THR A 27 -17.42 5.21 -2.09
C THR A 27 -18.63 4.28 -2.06
N GLU A 28 -19.18 3.92 -3.22
CA GLU A 28 -20.23 2.90 -3.30
C GLU A 28 -19.83 1.59 -2.59
N ASP A 29 -18.57 1.17 -2.76
CA ASP A 29 -18.03 -0.06 -2.14
C ASP A 29 -17.72 0.08 -0.63
N THR A 30 -17.64 1.31 -0.09
CA THR A 30 -17.18 1.56 1.28
C THR A 30 -18.20 2.32 2.14
N VAL A 31 -19.38 2.64 1.60
CA VAL A 31 -20.40 3.46 2.28
C VAL A 31 -20.86 2.86 3.60
N GLU A 32 -21.03 1.54 3.68
CA GLU A 32 -21.44 0.86 4.91
C GLU A 32 -20.39 1.03 6.02
N ILE A 33 -19.10 0.94 5.66
CA ILE A 33 -17.97 1.12 6.57
C ILE A 33 -17.87 2.58 7.02
N ALA A 34 -18.06 3.52 6.08
CA ALA A 34 -18.03 4.95 6.41
C ALA A 34 -19.14 5.35 7.39
N VAL A 35 -20.34 4.78 7.23
CA VAL A 35 -21.46 4.99 8.18
C VAL A 35 -21.14 4.40 9.54
N GLU A 36 -20.60 3.19 9.60
CA GLU A 36 -20.18 2.55 10.84
C GLU A 36 -19.15 3.41 11.58
N ARG A 37 -18.18 4.00 10.84
CA ARG A 37 -17.20 4.92 11.42
C ARG A 37 -17.83 6.20 11.95
N ALA A 38 -18.82 6.77 11.26
CA ALA A 38 -19.55 7.92 11.77
C ALA A 38 -20.29 7.60 13.08
N ILE A 39 -20.88 6.41 13.17
CA ILE A 39 -21.53 5.95 14.40
C ILE A 39 -20.49 5.77 15.53
N GLN A 40 -19.31 5.23 15.24
CA GLN A 40 -18.26 5.03 16.25
C GLN A 40 -17.66 6.35 16.74
N ALA A 41 -17.34 7.26 15.82
CA ALA A 41 -16.84 8.58 16.16
C ALA A 41 -17.86 9.40 16.95
N SER A 42 -19.16 9.29 16.64
CA SER A 42 -20.23 9.94 17.45
C SER A 42 -20.38 9.34 18.85
N ARG A 43 -19.84 8.13 19.09
CA ARG A 43 -19.81 7.47 20.40
C ARG A 43 -18.49 7.69 21.16
N GLY A 44 -17.57 8.51 20.65
CA GLY A 44 -16.27 8.76 21.27
C GLY A 44 -15.36 7.53 21.29
N LEU A 45 -15.52 6.61 20.33
CA LEU A 45 -14.61 5.47 20.18
C LEU A 45 -13.35 5.92 19.42
N ASP A 46 -12.32 6.30 20.18
CA ASP A 46 -11.05 6.85 19.69
C ASP A 46 -10.11 5.81 19.04
N SER A 47 -10.48 4.52 19.05
CA SER A 47 -9.72 3.43 18.43
C SER A 47 -10.33 3.01 17.10
N ALA A 48 -9.50 2.65 16.11
CA ALA A 48 -9.98 2.11 14.86
C ALA A 48 -10.51 0.68 15.04
N VAL A 49 -11.62 0.32 14.39
CA VAL A 49 -12.01 -1.10 14.29
C VAL A 49 -11.13 -1.81 13.27
N GLN A 50 -10.85 -1.18 12.14
CA GLN A 50 -10.10 -1.73 11.04
C GLN A 50 -9.04 -0.75 10.54
N LEU A 51 -7.78 -1.19 10.54
CA LEU A 51 -6.67 -0.49 9.91
C LEU A 51 -6.32 -1.18 8.58
N VAL A 52 -6.46 -0.48 7.46
CA VAL A 52 -6.20 -1.03 6.13
C VAL A 52 -5.03 -0.31 5.51
N PHE A 53 -4.03 -1.07 5.04
CA PHE A 53 -2.96 -0.53 4.21
C PHE A 53 -3.21 -0.88 2.75
N GLY A 54 -3.00 0.05 1.84
CA GLY A 54 -2.91 -0.19 0.40
C GLY A 54 -1.48 0.01 -0.08
N ILE A 55 -1.00 -0.91 -0.89
CA ILE A 55 0.35 -0.89 -1.46
C ILE A 55 0.27 -0.90 -2.98
N ASP A 56 0.83 0.13 -3.59
CA ASP A 56 1.13 0.18 -5.02
C ASP A 56 2.53 -0.39 -5.28
N PRO A 57 2.66 -1.59 -5.89
CA PRO A 57 3.95 -2.24 -6.08
C PRO A 57 4.84 -1.51 -7.09
N GLY A 58 6.13 -1.44 -6.79
CA GLY A 58 7.11 -0.80 -7.65
C GLY A 58 8.49 -0.80 -7.01
N PRO A 59 9.53 -0.31 -7.70
CA PRO A 59 10.87 -0.19 -7.13
C PRO A 59 10.90 0.75 -5.92
N ARG A 60 10.01 1.76 -5.92
CA ARG A 60 9.70 2.62 -4.78
C ARG A 60 8.22 2.49 -4.41
N PRO A 61 7.84 1.50 -3.57
CA PRO A 61 6.45 1.19 -3.28
C PRO A 61 5.70 2.40 -2.72
N GLY A 62 4.51 2.66 -3.25
CA GLY A 62 3.57 3.61 -2.65
C GLY A 62 2.77 2.91 -1.56
N VAL A 63 2.63 3.54 -0.40
CA VAL A 63 1.84 3.01 0.73
C VAL A 63 0.84 4.07 1.16
N ALA A 64 -0.40 3.66 1.43
CA ALA A 64 -1.42 4.48 2.06
C ALA A 64 -2.10 3.67 3.16
N TRP A 65 -2.57 4.30 4.22
CA TRP A 65 -3.28 3.60 5.29
C TRP A 65 -4.52 4.35 5.74
N LEU A 66 -5.54 3.55 6.03
CA LEU A 66 -6.88 3.99 6.34
C LEU A 66 -7.30 3.42 7.70
N ALA A 67 -7.86 4.26 8.56
CA ALA A 67 -8.52 3.84 9.79
C ALA A 67 -10.03 3.92 9.56
N ASP A 68 -10.70 2.77 9.60
CA ASP A 68 -12.15 2.64 9.38
C ASP A 68 -12.63 3.33 8.09
N GLY A 69 -11.84 3.17 7.02
CA GLY A 69 -12.10 3.76 5.71
C GLY A 69 -11.54 5.18 5.52
N ILE A 70 -11.15 5.88 6.59
CA ILE A 70 -10.60 7.25 6.52
C ILE A 70 -9.12 7.22 6.20
N VAL A 71 -8.68 7.94 5.16
CA VAL A 71 -7.26 8.08 4.84
C VAL A 71 -6.54 8.82 5.97
N VAL A 72 -5.62 8.13 6.63
CA VAL A 72 -4.82 8.69 7.73
C VAL A 72 -3.50 9.23 7.20
N GLY A 73 -2.95 8.60 6.16
CA GLY A 73 -1.73 9.07 5.54
C GLY A 73 -1.26 8.22 4.37
N SER A 74 -0.18 8.69 3.76
CA SER A 74 0.52 7.99 2.69
C SER A 74 2.03 8.27 2.75
N ALA A 75 2.80 7.37 2.16
CA ALA A 75 4.25 7.47 2.04
C ALA A 75 4.70 6.80 0.74
N GLN A 76 5.85 7.24 0.22
CA GLN A 76 6.59 6.51 -0.80
C GLN A 76 7.86 5.96 -0.15
N LEU A 77 8.06 4.65 -0.26
CA LEU A 77 9.25 3.99 0.27
C LEU A 77 10.35 3.94 -0.80
N GLU A 78 11.60 3.96 -0.36
CA GLU A 78 12.75 3.86 -1.27
C GLU A 78 13.04 2.42 -1.70
N GLN A 79 12.64 1.44 -0.87
CA GLN A 79 12.97 0.03 -1.04
C GLN A 79 11.82 -0.87 -0.58
N ILE A 80 11.75 -2.06 -1.17
CA ILE A 80 10.70 -3.05 -0.90
C ILE A 80 10.89 -3.70 0.47
N GLU A 81 12.12 -3.92 0.86
CA GLU A 81 12.56 -4.55 2.10
C GLU A 81 12.01 -3.82 3.35
N LEU A 82 11.69 -2.53 3.21
CA LEU A 82 11.18 -1.70 4.30
C LEU A 82 9.65 -1.77 4.45
N VAL A 83 8.93 -2.36 3.50
CA VAL A 83 7.45 -2.31 3.45
C VAL A 83 6.83 -2.92 4.70
N ALA A 84 7.21 -4.14 5.06
CA ALA A 84 6.59 -4.84 6.18
C ALA A 84 6.92 -4.20 7.54
N ASP A 85 8.16 -3.75 7.71
CA ASP A 85 8.59 -3.07 8.94
C ASP A 85 7.93 -1.69 9.08
N HIS A 86 7.80 -0.95 7.97
CA HIS A 86 7.09 0.34 7.95
C HIS A 86 5.61 0.18 8.32
N ILE A 87 4.93 -0.82 7.76
CA ILE A 87 3.53 -1.15 8.10
C ILE A 87 3.40 -1.52 9.57
N THR A 88 4.30 -2.35 10.09
CA THR A 88 4.27 -2.75 11.51
C THR A 88 4.49 -1.54 12.42
N GLY A 89 5.41 -0.65 12.07
CA GLY A 89 5.66 0.59 12.80
C GLY A 89 4.44 1.50 12.83
N LEU A 90 3.83 1.76 11.67
CA LEU A 90 2.60 2.58 11.58
C LEU A 90 1.43 1.94 12.33
N ALA A 91 1.25 0.62 12.19
CA ALA A 91 0.20 -0.11 12.89
C ALA A 91 0.36 -0.04 14.42
N SER A 92 1.59 -0.04 14.94
CA SER A 92 1.84 0.09 16.37
C SER A 92 1.48 1.47 16.94
N ALA A 93 1.48 2.51 16.11
CA ALA A 93 1.14 3.87 16.51
C ALA A 93 -0.38 4.13 16.53
N VAL A 94 -1.19 3.28 15.88
CA VAL A 94 -2.65 3.42 15.78
C VAL A 94 -3.31 2.30 16.57
N LYS A 95 -4.11 2.62 17.59
CA LYS A 95 -4.91 1.59 18.28
C LYS A 95 -5.96 1.03 17.33
N HIS A 96 -5.94 -0.28 17.08
CA HIS A 96 -6.86 -0.94 16.17
C HIS A 96 -7.25 -2.35 16.64
N GLN A 97 -8.43 -2.83 16.25
CA GLN A 97 -8.87 -4.20 16.56
C GLN A 97 -8.41 -5.22 15.50
N ARG A 98 -8.43 -4.82 14.23
CA ARG A 98 -8.06 -5.65 13.08
C ARG A 98 -7.20 -4.85 12.13
N MET A 99 -6.31 -5.54 11.41
CA MET A 99 -5.55 -4.94 10.32
C MET A 99 -5.45 -5.88 9.12
N CYS A 100 -5.40 -5.29 7.92
CA CYS A 100 -5.04 -6.01 6.71
C CYS A 100 -4.26 -5.12 5.74
N VAL A 101 -3.54 -5.76 4.83
CA VAL A 101 -2.76 -5.11 3.79
C VAL A 101 -3.26 -5.57 2.43
N LYS A 102 -3.56 -4.61 1.56
CA LYS A 102 -4.02 -4.80 0.19
C LYS A 102 -2.89 -4.43 -0.76
N VAL A 103 -2.55 -5.32 -1.69
CA VAL A 103 -1.46 -5.14 -2.65
C VAL A 103 -2.04 -5.08 -4.06
N GLY A 104 -1.66 -4.06 -4.83
CA GLY A 104 -2.01 -3.93 -6.25
C GLY A 104 -1.51 -5.10 -7.09
N ASP A 105 -2.05 -5.28 -8.30
CA ASP A 105 -1.66 -6.37 -9.20
C ASP A 105 -0.54 -6.01 -10.18
N GLY A 106 -0.09 -4.74 -10.18
CA GLY A 106 1.07 -4.26 -10.92
C GLY A 106 2.42 -4.86 -10.49
N ALA A 107 3.46 -4.63 -11.29
CA ALA A 107 4.85 -5.06 -11.09
C ALA A 107 5.00 -6.48 -10.49
N PRO A 108 4.68 -7.55 -11.23
CA PRO A 108 4.44 -8.90 -10.69
C PRO A 108 5.52 -9.43 -9.75
N LEU A 109 6.80 -9.30 -10.12
CA LEU A 109 7.90 -9.75 -9.27
C LEU A 109 7.93 -8.99 -7.93
N LEU A 110 7.83 -7.66 -7.98
CA LEU A 110 7.91 -6.81 -6.80
C LEU A 110 6.69 -6.98 -5.90
N ARG A 111 5.50 -7.11 -6.50
CA ARG A 111 4.26 -7.48 -5.82
C ARG A 111 4.42 -8.79 -5.07
N ASP A 112 4.91 -9.84 -5.73
CA ASP A 112 5.01 -11.16 -5.11
C ASP A 112 6.06 -11.19 -4.00
N ARG A 113 7.16 -10.41 -4.13
CA ARG A 113 8.10 -10.16 -3.03
C ARG A 113 7.42 -9.49 -1.83
N ILE A 114 6.64 -8.44 -2.05
CA ILE A 114 5.89 -7.74 -0.99
C ILE A 114 4.90 -8.69 -0.31
N ILE A 115 4.11 -9.42 -1.08
CA ILE A 115 3.15 -10.41 -0.56
C ILE A 115 3.87 -11.45 0.32
N ASN A 116 5.01 -11.98 -0.15
CA ASN A 116 5.78 -12.95 0.62
C ASN A 116 6.27 -12.37 1.95
N GLN A 117 6.80 -11.14 1.95
CA GLN A 117 7.23 -10.48 3.20
C GLN A 117 6.09 -10.33 4.21
N LEU A 118 4.90 -9.90 3.73
CA LEU A 118 3.74 -9.72 4.58
C LEU A 118 3.24 -11.05 5.17
N ILE A 119 3.14 -12.10 4.34
CA ILE A 119 2.73 -13.44 4.79
C ILE A 119 3.72 -14.00 5.81
N LEU A 120 5.04 -13.86 5.58
CA LEU A 120 6.07 -14.30 6.53
C LEU A 120 6.01 -13.57 7.87
N ARG A 121 5.48 -12.34 7.90
CA ARG A 121 5.21 -11.57 9.13
C ARG A 121 3.86 -11.91 9.77
N GLY A 122 3.08 -12.81 9.19
CA GLY A 122 1.74 -13.16 9.67
C GLY A 122 0.69 -12.08 9.43
N ILE A 123 0.96 -11.14 8.51
CA ILE A 123 0.05 -10.03 8.21
C ILE A 123 -1.02 -10.50 7.22
N GLU A 124 -2.28 -10.24 7.54
CA GLU A 124 -3.40 -10.52 6.64
C GLU A 124 -3.24 -9.75 5.33
N THR A 125 -3.11 -10.50 4.22
CA THR A 125 -2.76 -9.94 2.91
C THR A 125 -3.84 -10.25 1.87
N LEU A 126 -4.23 -9.23 1.11
CA LEU A 126 -5.16 -9.32 0.00
C LEU A 126 -4.51 -8.79 -1.27
N GLN A 127 -4.83 -9.37 -2.41
CA GLN A 127 -4.43 -8.86 -3.72
C GLN A 127 -5.62 -8.19 -4.42
N VAL A 128 -5.42 -6.97 -4.89
CA VAL A 128 -6.41 -6.14 -5.58
C VAL A 128 -6.14 -6.18 -7.07
N ASN A 129 -7.18 -6.40 -7.87
CA ASN A 129 -7.08 -6.36 -9.34
C ASN A 129 -7.49 -4.97 -9.84
N GLU A 130 -6.55 -4.26 -10.47
CA GLU A 130 -6.76 -2.87 -10.89
C GLU A 130 -7.28 -2.74 -12.32
N TYR A 131 -7.27 -3.83 -13.10
CA TYR A 131 -7.69 -3.84 -14.51
C TYR A 131 -9.21 -3.66 -14.68
N LYS A 132 -10.02 -4.11 -13.72
CA LYS A 132 -11.50 -4.02 -13.80
C LYS A 132 -12.07 -2.60 -13.69
N THR A 133 -11.26 -1.61 -13.33
CA THR A 133 -11.68 -0.19 -13.25
C THR A 133 -11.26 0.64 -14.46
N SER A 134 -10.90 -0.02 -15.57
CA SER A 134 -10.45 0.66 -16.80
C SER A 134 -11.57 1.42 -17.55
N SER A 135 -12.85 1.20 -17.22
CA SER A 135 -14.00 1.94 -17.75
C SER A 135 -14.16 3.33 -17.11
N GLY A 136 -13.42 4.30 -17.65
CA GLY A 136 -13.96 5.63 -17.98
C GLY A 136 -14.47 6.59 -16.88
N SER A 137 -14.12 6.47 -15.60
CA SER A 137 -14.50 7.49 -14.61
C SER A 137 -13.41 8.55 -14.41
N ARG A 138 -13.84 9.81 -14.25
CA ARG A 138 -13.00 10.99 -13.89
C ARG A 138 -12.23 10.82 -12.56
N MET A 139 -12.51 9.77 -11.79
CA MET A 139 -11.81 9.42 -10.54
C MET A 139 -10.32 9.04 -10.76
N LYS A 140 -9.93 8.72 -12.00
CA LYS A 140 -8.58 8.24 -12.35
C LYS A 140 -7.44 9.25 -12.10
N THR A 141 -7.72 10.55 -12.00
CA THR A 141 -6.66 11.56 -12.21
C THR A 141 -6.04 12.12 -10.92
N HIS A 142 -6.66 11.94 -9.75
CA HIS A 142 -6.24 12.67 -8.53
C HIS A 142 -5.96 11.81 -7.29
N LEU A 143 -6.49 10.58 -7.20
CA LEU A 143 -6.22 9.71 -6.04
C LEU A 143 -4.91 8.93 -6.23
N HIS A 144 -4.03 8.95 -5.24
CA HIS A 144 -2.82 8.12 -5.25
C HIS A 144 -3.17 6.63 -5.36
N ALA A 145 -2.44 5.88 -6.18
CA ALA A 145 -2.72 4.47 -6.47
C ALA A 145 -2.83 3.60 -5.20
N ALA A 146 -1.94 3.81 -4.24
CA ALA A 146 -1.95 3.12 -2.95
C ALA A 146 -3.26 3.35 -2.16
N THR A 147 -3.79 4.59 -2.16
CA THR A 147 -5.07 4.92 -1.51
C THR A 147 -6.22 4.18 -2.18
N ARG A 148 -6.24 4.15 -3.52
CA ARG A 148 -7.26 3.40 -4.27
C ARG A 148 -7.21 1.91 -3.94
N ILE A 149 -6.01 1.33 -3.91
CA ILE A 149 -5.80 -0.09 -3.55
C ILE A 149 -6.34 -0.37 -2.13
N ALA A 150 -6.13 0.54 -1.18
CA ALA A 150 -6.65 0.40 0.18
C ALA A 150 -8.20 0.40 0.23
N LEU A 151 -8.85 1.18 -0.63
CA LEU A 151 -10.32 1.29 -0.69
C LEU A 151 -10.97 0.10 -1.42
N MET A 152 -10.32 -0.45 -2.45
CA MET A 152 -10.88 -1.51 -3.28
C MET A 152 -11.01 -2.86 -2.54
N GLY A 153 -11.96 -3.68 -2.97
CA GLY A 153 -12.03 -5.09 -2.59
C GLY A 153 -10.83 -5.90 -3.11
N GLY A 154 -10.46 -6.96 -2.40
CA GLY A 154 -9.32 -7.81 -2.76
C GLY A 154 -9.56 -9.29 -2.47
N ASN A 155 -8.74 -10.14 -3.07
CA ASN A 155 -8.75 -11.58 -2.83
C ASN A 155 -7.69 -11.94 -1.80
N ARG A 156 -8.08 -12.64 -0.74
CA ARG A 156 -7.16 -13.04 0.32
C ARG A 156 -6.12 -14.03 -0.21
N ILE A 157 -4.86 -13.78 0.12
CA ILE A 157 -3.73 -14.65 -0.23
C ILE A 157 -3.26 -15.36 1.04
N TYR A 158 -3.15 -16.69 0.97
CA TYR A 158 -2.80 -17.53 2.12
C TYR A 158 -1.41 -18.18 2.00
N SER A 159 -0.85 -18.22 0.80
CA SER A 159 0.39 -18.92 0.51
C SER A 159 1.43 -18.01 -0.10
N LEU A 160 2.69 -18.33 0.17
CA LEU A 160 3.83 -17.71 -0.50
C LEU A 160 3.73 -17.94 -2.02
N ARG A 161 4.24 -16.97 -2.77
CA ARG A 161 4.41 -16.99 -4.21
C ARG A 161 5.82 -17.46 -4.55
N GLU A 162 5.93 -18.31 -5.55
CA GLU A 162 7.22 -18.61 -6.15
C GLU A 162 7.70 -17.38 -6.94
N LEU A 163 8.94 -16.98 -6.71
CA LEU A 163 9.55 -15.84 -7.41
C LEU A 163 10.28 -16.37 -8.63
N ASN A 164 9.76 -16.03 -9.81
CA ASN A 164 10.34 -16.39 -11.10
C ASN A 164 10.71 -15.12 -11.87
N PRO A 165 11.87 -14.49 -11.58
CA PRO A 165 12.31 -13.28 -12.25
C PRO A 165 12.50 -13.51 -13.75
N THR A 166 12.01 -12.58 -14.55
CA THR A 166 12.24 -12.57 -16.00
C THR A 166 13.63 -12.02 -16.32
N ASP A 167 14.12 -12.24 -17.55
CA ASP A 167 15.36 -11.62 -18.02
C ASP A 167 15.31 -10.08 -17.96
N GLY A 168 14.11 -9.50 -18.14
CA GLY A 168 13.89 -8.06 -17.98
C GLY A 168 14.13 -7.59 -16.55
N ASP A 169 13.60 -8.33 -15.56
CA ASP A 169 13.81 -8.03 -14.14
C ASP A 169 15.28 -8.11 -13.75
N LEU A 170 15.98 -9.14 -14.22
CA LEU A 170 17.41 -9.32 -13.95
C LEU A 170 18.25 -8.19 -14.55
N LYS A 171 17.95 -7.79 -15.79
CA LYS A 171 18.62 -6.65 -16.44
C LYS A 171 18.34 -5.34 -15.72
N GLU A 172 17.13 -5.15 -15.21
CA GLU A 172 16.78 -3.96 -14.45
C GLU A 172 17.56 -3.91 -13.14
N ILE A 173 17.66 -5.01 -12.40
CA ILE A 173 18.48 -5.09 -11.19
C ILE A 173 19.96 -4.81 -11.47
N GLN A 174 20.50 -5.37 -12.56
CA GLN A 174 21.86 -5.06 -13.01
C GLN A 174 22.03 -3.58 -13.33
N ARG A 175 21.07 -2.97 -14.01
CA ARG A 175 21.05 -1.52 -14.28
C ARG A 175 21.05 -0.70 -12.99
N GLN A 176 20.24 -1.10 -12.00
CA GLN A 176 20.22 -0.46 -10.67
C GLN A 176 21.58 -0.57 -9.97
N SER A 177 22.21 -1.75 -10.01
CA SER A 177 23.55 -1.93 -9.42
C SER A 177 24.59 -0.98 -10.02
N ARG A 178 24.51 -0.74 -11.34
CA ARG A 178 25.37 0.20 -12.04
C ARG A 178 25.10 1.64 -11.65
N ILE A 179 23.83 2.02 -11.46
CA ILE A 179 23.48 3.38 -11.02
C ILE A 179 23.98 3.65 -9.60
N GLN A 180 23.74 2.71 -8.68
CA GLN A 180 24.09 2.86 -7.29
C GLN A 180 25.61 2.84 -7.05
N SER A 181 26.36 2.11 -7.89
CA SER A 181 27.82 2.14 -7.90
C SER A 181 28.42 3.32 -8.69
N LEU A 182 27.60 4.31 -9.09
CA LEU A 182 28.00 5.47 -9.89
C LEU A 182 28.68 5.10 -11.21
N GLY A 183 28.27 3.98 -11.82
CA GLY A 183 28.73 3.48 -13.09
C GLY A 183 29.84 2.43 -13.02
N ASN A 184 30.38 2.15 -11.84
CA ASN A 184 31.61 1.38 -11.67
C ASN A 184 31.41 -0.14 -11.72
N LEU A 185 30.22 -0.64 -11.38
CA LEU A 185 30.00 -2.08 -11.19
C LEU A 185 28.64 -2.50 -11.72
N THR A 186 28.60 -3.58 -12.48
CA THR A 186 27.36 -4.30 -12.83
C THR A 186 27.44 -5.69 -12.24
N ILE A 187 26.52 -6.04 -11.35
CA ILE A 187 26.53 -7.37 -10.71
C ILE A 187 26.24 -8.49 -11.71
N SER A 188 26.71 -9.70 -11.42
CA SER A 188 26.46 -10.87 -12.26
C SER A 188 24.97 -11.23 -12.30
N THR A 189 24.55 -11.96 -13.34
CA THR A 189 23.16 -12.44 -13.46
C THR A 189 22.75 -13.31 -12.28
N GLU A 190 23.70 -14.08 -11.73
CA GLU A 190 23.47 -14.91 -10.55
C GLU A 190 23.20 -14.06 -9.30
N LEU A 191 24.01 -13.03 -9.06
CA LEU A 191 23.74 -12.09 -7.96
C LEU A 191 22.43 -11.32 -8.17
N ALA A 192 22.13 -10.90 -9.40
CA ALA A 192 20.87 -10.25 -9.73
C ALA A 192 19.66 -11.16 -9.44
N ARG A 193 19.77 -12.46 -9.71
CA ARG A 193 18.73 -13.44 -9.39
C ARG A 193 18.52 -13.56 -7.88
N ARG A 194 19.59 -13.63 -7.10
CA ARG A 194 19.52 -13.67 -5.63
C ARG A 194 18.85 -12.42 -5.06
N VAL A 195 19.15 -11.24 -5.61
CA VAL A 195 18.46 -9.99 -5.26
C VAL A 195 16.98 -10.03 -5.65
N ALA A 196 16.67 -10.49 -6.86
CA ALA A 196 15.30 -10.63 -7.36
C ALA A 196 14.45 -11.56 -6.49
N CYS A 197 15.04 -12.63 -5.97
CA CYS A 197 14.40 -13.58 -5.06
C CYS A 197 14.34 -13.08 -3.60
N GLY A 198 14.93 -11.93 -3.29
CA GLY A 198 14.99 -11.37 -1.93
C GLY A 198 15.95 -12.08 -0.99
N GLU A 199 16.92 -12.84 -1.52
CA GLU A 199 17.96 -13.50 -0.73
C GLU A 199 19.09 -12.54 -0.32
N LEU A 200 19.27 -11.47 -1.10
CA LEU A 200 20.25 -10.41 -0.86
C LEU A 200 19.61 -9.06 -1.13
N SER A 201 20.04 -8.02 -0.42
CA SER A 201 19.79 -6.65 -0.84
C SER A 201 20.70 -6.28 -2.02
N LEU A 202 20.31 -5.24 -2.77
CA LEU A 202 21.14 -4.71 -3.85
C LEU A 202 22.50 -4.24 -3.32
N ASP A 203 22.51 -3.59 -2.16
CA ASP A 203 23.71 -3.10 -1.47
C ASP A 203 24.65 -4.24 -1.05
N GLU A 204 24.09 -5.36 -0.58
CA GLU A 204 24.86 -6.57 -0.28
C GLU A 204 25.46 -7.17 -1.55
N ALA A 205 24.67 -7.29 -2.62
CA ALA A 205 25.15 -7.82 -3.89
C ALA A 205 26.28 -6.96 -4.49
N ILE A 206 26.21 -5.63 -4.39
CA ILE A 206 27.26 -4.72 -4.84
C ILE A 206 28.55 -4.90 -4.01
N ARG A 207 28.44 -5.11 -2.70
CA ARG A 207 29.63 -5.26 -1.82
C ARG A 207 30.39 -6.56 -2.06
N ILE A 208 29.73 -7.61 -2.54
CA ILE A 208 30.34 -8.94 -2.77
C ILE A 208 30.62 -9.25 -4.25
N ALA A 209 30.23 -8.35 -5.15
CA ALA A 209 30.47 -8.47 -6.60
C ALA A 209 31.89 -8.05 -6.98
#